data_AF-J0KWR7-F1
#
_entry.id   AF-J0KWR7-F1
#
_cell.length_a   1.000
_cell.length_b   1.000
_cell.length_c   1.000
_cell.angle_alpha   90.00
_cell.angle_beta   90.00
_cell.angle_gamma   90.00
#
_symmetry.space_group_name_H-M   'P 1'
#
loop_
_entity.id
_entity.type
_entity.pdbx_description
1 polymer ?
#
loop_
_entity_poly.entity_id
_entity_poly.type
_entity_poly.pdbx_seq_one_letter_code
_entity_poly.pdbx_strand_id
1 'polypeptide(L)'
;MAYLTSSEFQQFGYSPPFNEDDFDSAEQSAEIAINSVTSFYDPNLGSQDLVVDVSSSFPYRVKRATAFKKAVAMQTQFVIDSNAKSAYELQQNNVSSYSVGGTSMTFKSGVADTMTVGSTGVLKAVRTLLGQYGLLYVGVDHV
;
A
#
# COMPACT_ATOMS: atom_id res chain seq x y z
N MET A 1 -9.69 -10.30 -3.77
CA MET A 1 -9.42 -11.12 -2.57
C MET A 1 -8.52 -10.25 -1.74
N ALA A 2 -8.97 -9.80 -0.55
CA ALA A 2 -8.28 -8.77 0.21
C ALA A 2 -6.84 -9.20 0.55
N TYR A 3 -5.86 -8.32 0.32
CA TYR A 3 -4.47 -8.57 0.67
C TYR A 3 -4.22 -8.46 2.18
N LEU A 4 -5.08 -7.72 2.89
CA LEU A 4 -4.90 -7.43 4.30
C LEU A 4 -6.21 -7.57 5.09
N THR A 5 -6.16 -8.25 6.24
CA THR A 5 -7.27 -8.26 7.20
C THR A 5 -7.12 -7.15 8.25
N SER A 6 -8.24 -6.75 8.87
CA SER A 6 -8.24 -5.79 9.99
C SER A 6 -7.32 -6.23 11.14
N SER A 7 -7.23 -7.54 11.41
CA SER A 7 -6.34 -8.10 12.42
C SER A 7 -4.85 -7.91 12.07
N GLU A 8 -4.48 -8.10 10.81
CA GLU A 8 -3.10 -7.90 10.33
C GLU A 8 -2.73 -6.42 10.30
N PHE A 9 -3.69 -5.55 9.97
CA PHE A 9 -3.52 -4.09 10.05
C PHE A 9 -3.15 -3.64 11.47
N GLN A 10 -3.83 -4.20 12.49
CA GLN A 10 -3.49 -3.95 13.90
C GLN A 10 -2.11 -4.50 14.29
N GLN A 11 -1.72 -5.68 13.79
CA GLN A 11 -0.37 -6.23 14.05
C GLN A 11 0.75 -5.33 13.52
N PHE A 12 0.50 -4.58 12.45
CA PHE A 12 1.44 -3.58 11.94
C PHE A 12 1.44 -2.26 12.72
N GLY A 13 0.61 -2.12 13.76
CA GLY A 13 0.56 -0.96 14.65
C GLY A 13 -0.40 0.13 14.22
N TYR A 14 -1.33 -0.16 13.29
CA TYR A 14 -2.36 0.78 12.85
C TYR A 14 -3.70 0.49 13.52
N SER A 15 -4.53 1.52 13.68
CA SER A 15 -5.89 1.36 14.20
C SER A 15 -6.88 1.37 13.04
N PRO A 16 -7.63 0.27 12.81
CA PRO A 16 -8.65 0.27 11.78
C PRO A 16 -9.73 1.32 12.10
N PRO A 17 -10.41 1.86 11.07
CA PRO A 17 -11.55 2.73 11.29
C PRO A 17 -12.65 2.00 12.07
N PHE A 18 -13.54 2.77 12.69
CA PHE A 18 -14.61 2.23 13.53
C PHE A 18 -15.60 1.33 12.77
N ASN A 19 -15.70 1.51 11.44
CA ASN A 19 -16.58 0.72 10.58
C ASN A 19 -15.76 -0.20 9.66
N GLU A 20 -16.20 -1.45 9.56
CA GLU A 20 -15.60 -2.48 8.70
C GLU A 20 -15.78 -2.13 7.22
N ASP A 21 -16.92 -1.55 6.82
CA ASP A 21 -17.15 -1.11 5.44
C ASP A 21 -16.18 0.00 5.00
N ASP A 22 -15.81 0.88 5.94
CA ASP A 22 -14.85 1.97 5.67
C ASP A 22 -13.43 1.43 5.55
N PHE A 23 -13.09 0.40 6.35
CA PHE A 23 -11.82 -0.31 6.23
C PHE A 23 -11.72 -1.03 4.89
N ASP A 24 -12.74 -1.80 4.51
CA ASP A 24 -12.76 -2.57 3.28
C ASP A 24 -12.70 -1.65 2.05
N SER A 25 -13.44 -0.54 2.06
CA SER A 25 -13.34 0.46 0.99
C SER A 25 -11.95 1.08 0.89
N ALA A 26 -11.29 1.35 2.04
CA ALA A 26 -9.95 1.92 2.05
C ALA A 26 -8.89 0.91 1.59
N GLU A 27 -9.04 -0.35 2.00
CA GLU A 27 -8.19 -1.45 1.59
C GLU A 27 -8.29 -1.66 0.09
N GLN A 28 -9.50 -1.74 -0.47
CA GLN A 28 -9.71 -1.87 -1.92
C GLN A 28 -9.06 -0.73 -2.72
N SER A 29 -9.20 0.52 -2.25
CA SER A 29 -8.52 1.66 -2.88
C SER A 29 -6.98 1.54 -2.82
N ALA A 30 -6.45 1.03 -1.70
CA ALA A 30 -5.02 0.78 -1.56
C ALA A 30 -4.54 -0.38 -2.46
N GLU A 31 -5.33 -1.46 -2.61
CA GLU A 31 -5.02 -2.56 -3.52
C GLU A 31 -4.88 -2.07 -4.96
N ILE A 32 -5.84 -1.27 -5.45
CA ILE A 32 -5.81 -0.71 -6.81
C ILE A 32 -4.54 0.14 -7.02
N ALA A 33 -4.22 0.99 -6.05
CA ALA A 33 -3.03 1.83 -6.11
C ALA A 33 -1.75 0.98 -6.16
N ILE A 34 -1.62 -0.02 -5.29
CA ILE A 34 -0.43 -0.89 -5.24
C ILE A 34 -0.32 -1.74 -6.51
N ASN A 35 -1.41 -2.31 -7.00
CA ASN A 35 -1.42 -3.12 -8.22
C ASN A 35 -0.96 -2.31 -9.45
N SER A 36 -1.10 -0.98 -9.44
CA SER A 36 -0.57 -0.11 -10.50
C SER A 36 0.96 -0.06 -10.57
N VAL A 37 1.66 -0.40 -9.47
CA VAL A 37 3.14 -0.36 -9.37
C VAL A 37 3.77 -1.73 -9.16
N THR A 38 2.98 -2.76 -8.88
CA THR A 38 3.43 -4.15 -8.73
C THR A 38 2.34 -5.12 -9.15
N SER A 39 2.68 -6.13 -9.95
CA SER A 39 1.77 -7.22 -10.33
C SER A 39 2.11 -8.55 -9.65
N PHE A 40 3.08 -8.56 -8.72
CA PHE A 40 3.71 -9.79 -8.24
C PHE A 40 2.74 -10.74 -7.52
N TYR A 41 1.84 -10.18 -6.71
CA TYR A 41 0.81 -10.90 -5.96
C TYR A 41 -0.62 -10.61 -6.45
N ASP A 42 -0.77 -9.94 -7.61
CA ASP A 42 -2.10 -9.62 -8.15
C ASP A 42 -2.85 -10.90 -8.52
N PRO A 43 -3.99 -11.25 -7.90
CA PRO A 43 -4.67 -12.49 -8.20
C PRO A 43 -5.18 -12.58 -9.65
N ASN A 44 -5.30 -11.44 -10.36
CA ASN A 44 -5.73 -11.40 -11.76
C ASN A 44 -4.57 -11.49 -12.76
N LEU A 45 -3.34 -11.14 -12.36
CA LEU A 45 -2.15 -11.09 -13.23
C LEU A 45 -1.00 -11.98 -12.73
N GLY A 46 -1.18 -12.59 -11.56
CA GLY A 46 -0.11 -12.95 -10.65
C GLY A 46 0.68 -14.18 -11.04
N SER A 47 1.98 -14.10 -10.73
CA SER A 47 2.93 -15.21 -10.88
C SER A 47 3.07 -16.02 -9.59
N GLN A 48 2.64 -15.50 -8.43
CA GLN A 48 2.75 -16.13 -7.11
C GLN A 48 1.56 -15.84 -6.20
N ASP A 49 1.35 -16.72 -5.21
CA ASP A 49 0.27 -16.66 -4.22
C ASP A 49 0.78 -16.09 -2.89
N LEU A 50 0.17 -15.00 -2.45
CA LEU A 50 0.55 -14.30 -1.22
C LEU A 50 0.35 -15.17 0.03
N VAL A 51 -0.71 -15.96 0.10
CA VAL A 51 -1.03 -16.82 1.25
C VAL A 51 0.01 -17.93 1.39
N VAL A 52 0.41 -18.52 0.26
CA VAL A 52 1.45 -19.55 0.20
C VAL A 52 2.81 -18.97 0.58
N ASP A 53 3.15 -17.77 0.11
CA ASP A 53 4.45 -17.17 0.38
C ASP A 53 4.64 -16.70 1.82
N VAL A 54 3.58 -16.22 2.49
CA VAL A 54 3.63 -15.86 3.92
C VAL A 54 3.90 -17.09 4.79
N SER A 55 3.38 -18.26 4.40
CA SER A 55 3.53 -19.52 5.14
C SER A 55 4.69 -20.40 4.63
N SER A 56 5.50 -19.87 3.70
CA SER A 56 6.56 -20.64 3.05
C SER A 56 7.69 -21.01 4.00
N SER A 57 8.26 -22.21 3.83
CA SER A 57 9.48 -22.61 4.52
C SER A 57 10.72 -21.82 4.08
N PHE A 58 10.63 -21.05 2.99
CA PHE A 58 11.73 -20.23 2.49
C PHE A 58 11.70 -18.83 3.11
N PRO A 59 12.69 -18.46 3.96
CA PRO A 59 12.66 -17.18 4.68
C PRO A 59 12.62 -15.94 3.77
N TYR A 60 13.18 -16.04 2.57
CA TYR A 60 13.15 -14.95 1.59
C TYR A 60 11.74 -14.66 1.06
N ARG A 61 10.93 -15.69 0.82
CA ARG A 61 9.54 -15.54 0.34
C ARG A 61 8.66 -14.92 1.41
N VAL A 62 8.79 -15.42 2.65
CA VAL A 62 8.11 -14.86 3.82
C VAL A 62 8.45 -13.38 3.97
N LYS A 63 9.73 -13.00 3.92
CA LYS A 63 10.15 -11.59 4.03
C LYS A 63 9.53 -10.70 2.95
N ARG A 64 9.46 -11.15 1.70
CA ARG A 64 8.84 -10.38 0.59
C ARG A 64 7.33 -10.26 0.77
N ALA A 65 6.65 -11.35 1.12
CA ALA A 65 5.22 -11.34 1.35
C ALA A 65 4.83 -10.48 2.57
N THR A 66 5.58 -10.55 3.67
CA THR A 66 5.39 -9.66 4.83
C THR A 66 5.65 -8.19 4.47
N ALA A 67 6.68 -7.90 3.67
CA ALA A 67 6.95 -6.54 3.20
C ALA A 67 5.83 -6.02 2.29
N PHE A 68 5.26 -6.86 1.43
CA PHE A 68 4.10 -6.53 0.62
C PHE A 68 2.88 -6.21 1.49
N LYS A 69 2.53 -7.07 2.46
CA LYS A 69 1.42 -6.80 3.39
C LYS A 69 1.62 -5.52 4.20
N LYS A 70 2.85 -5.24 4.63
CA LYS A 70 3.19 -3.98 5.29
C LYS A 70 3.00 -2.78 4.36
N ALA A 71 3.35 -2.91 3.08
CA ALA A 71 3.16 -1.88 2.07
C ALA A 71 1.66 -1.59 1.85
N VAL A 72 0.82 -2.63 1.78
CA VAL A 72 -0.65 -2.52 1.75
C VAL A 72 -1.16 -1.78 2.98
N ALA A 73 -0.76 -2.19 4.19
CA ALA A 73 -1.17 -1.51 5.42
C ALA A 73 -0.80 -0.01 5.42
N MET A 74 0.42 0.34 5.01
CA MET A 74 0.84 1.75 4.91
C MET A 74 -0.03 2.55 3.93
N GLN A 75 -0.37 1.96 2.78
CA GLN A 75 -1.22 2.61 1.79
C GLN A 75 -2.67 2.70 2.25
N THR A 76 -3.23 1.68 2.91
CA THR A 76 -4.57 1.71 3.50
C THR A 76 -4.69 2.81 4.56
N GLN A 77 -3.71 2.93 5.46
CA GLN A 77 -3.67 4.02 6.44
C GLN A 77 -3.68 5.39 5.75
N PHE A 78 -2.95 5.53 4.65
CA PHE A 78 -2.91 6.78 3.90
C PHE A 78 -4.24 7.13 3.25
N VAL A 79 -4.96 6.15 2.70
CA VAL A 79 -6.32 6.35 2.17
C VAL A 79 -7.26 6.80 3.29
N ILE A 80 -7.16 6.21 4.48
CA ILE A 80 -7.94 6.61 5.66
C ILE A 80 -7.62 8.05 6.06
N ASP A 81 -6.33 8.37 6.24
CA ASP A 81 -5.88 9.70 6.70
C ASP A 81 -6.19 10.81 5.69
N SER A 82 -6.16 10.50 4.39
CA SER A 82 -6.43 11.44 3.32
C SER A 82 -7.92 11.58 2.99
N ASN A 83 -8.75 10.61 3.41
CA ASN A 83 -10.13 10.44 2.98
C ASN A 83 -10.32 10.44 1.44
N ALA A 84 -9.26 10.14 0.70
CA ALA A 84 -9.24 10.18 -0.75
C ALA A 84 -9.19 8.75 -1.30
N LYS A 85 -10.21 8.38 -2.08
CA LYS A 85 -10.39 7.02 -2.59
C LYS A 85 -9.64 6.76 -3.90
N SER A 86 -9.07 7.80 -4.50
CA SER A 86 -8.33 7.73 -5.77
C SER A 86 -7.16 8.71 -5.82
N ALA A 87 -6.21 8.45 -6.73
CA ALA A 87 -5.10 9.35 -7.02
C ALA A 87 -5.57 10.76 -7.46
N TYR A 88 -6.70 10.84 -8.15
CA TYR A 88 -7.30 12.11 -8.59
C TYR A 88 -7.87 12.90 -7.42
N GLU A 89 -8.57 12.23 -6.50
CA GLU A 89 -9.05 12.85 -5.26
C GLU A 89 -7.90 13.24 -4.34
N LEU A 90 -6.80 12.47 -4.32
CA LEU A 90 -5.58 12.84 -3.59
C LEU A 90 -4.95 14.11 -4.13
N GLN A 91 -4.93 14.32 -5.45
CA GLN A 91 -4.41 15.55 -6.05
C GLN A 91 -5.28 16.78 -5.73
N GLN A 92 -6.59 16.58 -5.50
CA GLN A 92 -7.50 17.65 -5.11
C GLN A 92 -7.57 17.86 -3.59
N ASN A 93 -7.33 16.82 -2.78
CA ASN A 93 -7.38 16.89 -1.33
C ASN A 93 -6.02 17.27 -0.73
N ASN A 94 -6.01 18.36 0.03
CA ASN A 94 -4.83 18.82 0.77
C ASN A 94 -4.59 17.98 2.03
N VAL A 95 -3.99 16.80 1.87
CA VAL A 95 -3.54 15.98 3.01
C VAL A 95 -2.53 16.80 3.84
N SER A 96 -2.92 17.17 5.06
CA SER A 96 -2.17 18.14 5.88
C SER A 96 -1.14 17.47 6.80
N SER A 97 -1.31 16.19 7.10
CA SER A 97 -0.40 15.42 7.95
C SER A 97 -0.59 13.92 7.74
N TYR A 98 0.50 13.15 7.79
CA TYR A 98 0.49 11.69 7.69
C TYR A 98 1.46 11.09 8.71
N SER A 99 1.06 10.00 9.37
CA SER A 99 1.89 9.35 10.40
C SER A 99 2.06 7.85 10.12
N VAL A 100 3.31 7.40 10.02
CA VAL A 100 3.65 5.97 9.87
C VAL A 100 4.44 5.52 11.08
N GLY A 101 3.87 4.63 11.89
CA GLY A 101 4.61 3.87 12.90
C GLY A 101 5.55 4.72 13.76
N GLY A 102 5.06 5.84 14.29
CA GLY A 102 5.85 6.79 15.11
C GLY A 102 6.58 7.90 14.34
N THR A 103 6.55 7.90 13.01
CA THR A 103 7.07 8.99 12.17
C THR A 103 5.91 9.85 11.68
N SER A 104 5.67 10.99 12.34
CA SER A 104 4.69 11.99 11.92
C SER A 104 5.31 12.98 10.95
N MET A 105 4.73 13.14 9.77
CA MET A 105 5.08 14.20 8.84
C MET A 105 3.92 15.20 8.74
N THR A 106 4.14 16.44 9.17
CA THR A 106 3.18 17.55 9.07
C THR A 106 3.57 18.42 7.88
N PHE A 107 2.61 18.74 7.01
CA PHE A 107 2.91 19.47 5.78
C PHE A 107 1.97 20.65 5.53
N LYS A 108 2.56 21.69 4.94
CA LYS A 108 1.90 22.94 4.60
C LYS A 108 1.15 22.75 3.27
N SER A 109 -0.19 22.74 3.31
CA SER A 109 -1.14 22.85 2.18
C SER A 109 -0.53 22.94 0.77
N GLY A 110 -0.80 21.95 -0.09
CA GLY A 110 -0.49 21.97 -1.54
C GLY A 110 0.44 20.86 -2.03
N VAL A 111 0.66 19.78 -1.26
CA VAL A 111 1.83 18.90 -1.44
C VAL A 111 1.52 17.41 -1.68
N ALA A 112 0.31 17.06 -2.13
CA ALA A 112 -0.03 15.67 -2.49
C ALA A 112 0.98 15.06 -3.51
N ASP A 113 1.44 15.87 -4.47
CA ASP A 113 2.48 15.51 -5.46
C ASP A 113 3.85 15.16 -4.86
N THR A 114 4.14 15.59 -3.62
CA THR A 114 5.39 15.18 -2.94
C THR A 114 5.27 13.88 -2.16
N MET A 115 4.05 13.47 -1.79
CA MET A 115 3.81 12.27 -0.98
C MET A 115 3.68 11.02 -1.84
N THR A 116 3.11 11.17 -3.03
CA THR A 116 2.86 10.08 -3.97
C THR A 116 3.86 10.08 -5.13
N VAL A 117 3.92 8.98 -5.86
CA VAL A 117 4.83 8.83 -7.00
C VAL A 117 4.09 9.26 -8.27
N GLY A 118 4.23 10.53 -8.63
CA GLY A 118 3.52 11.11 -9.77
C GLY A 118 2.00 10.95 -9.62
N SER A 119 1.30 10.59 -10.70
CA SER A 119 -0.15 10.40 -10.71
C SER A 119 -0.63 9.03 -10.22
N THR A 120 0.25 8.18 -9.66
CA THR A 120 -0.13 6.81 -9.26
C THR A 120 -0.93 6.74 -7.96
N GLY A 121 -0.90 7.79 -7.14
CA GLY A 121 -1.54 7.78 -5.80
C GLY A 121 -0.83 6.89 -4.78
N VAL A 122 0.28 6.23 -5.16
CA VAL A 122 1.07 5.38 -4.27
C VAL A 122 2.07 6.21 -3.49
N LEU A 123 2.11 6.03 -2.18
CA LEU A 123 3.09 6.66 -1.32
C LEU A 123 4.54 6.35 -1.73
N LYS A 124 5.42 7.35 -1.69
CA LYS A 124 6.86 7.14 -1.92
C LYS A 124 7.46 6.10 -0.97
N ALA A 125 7.06 6.12 0.30
CA ALA A 125 7.53 5.14 1.28
C ALA A 125 7.10 3.70 0.94
N VAL A 126 5.87 3.53 0.45
CA VAL A 126 5.34 2.25 -0.05
C VAL A 126 6.14 1.79 -1.26
N ARG A 127 6.39 2.68 -2.23
CA ARG A 127 7.19 2.35 -3.41
C ARG A 127 8.65 2.01 -3.06
N THR A 128 9.26 2.73 -2.12
CA THR A 128 10.62 2.43 -1.65
C THR A 128 10.68 1.07 -0.97
N LEU A 129 9.71 0.74 -0.12
CA LEU A 129 9.61 -0.57 0.53
C LEU A 129 9.46 -1.68 -0.52
N LEU A 130 8.53 -1.54 -1.47
CA LEU A 130 8.36 -2.51 -2.57
C LEU A 130 9.64 -2.64 -3.42
N GLY A 131 10.36 -1.54 -3.66
CA GLY A 131 11.63 -1.52 -4.39
C GLY A 131 12.76 -2.27 -3.69
N GLN A 132 12.89 -2.10 -2.37
CA GLN A 132 13.90 -2.81 -1.56
C GLN A 132 13.76 -4.34 -1.63
N TYR A 133 12.53 -4.82 -1.80
CA TYR A 133 12.20 -6.25 -1.86
C TYR A 133 12.02 -6.78 -3.30
N GLY A 134 12.35 -5.97 -4.32
CA GLY A 134 12.27 -6.36 -5.73
C GLY A 134 10.84 -6.71 -6.16
N LEU A 135 9.85 -5.99 -5.63
CA LEU A 135 8.43 -6.20 -5.93
C LEU A 135 7.89 -5.21 -6.96
N LEU A 136 8.63 -4.15 -7.30
CA LEU A 136 8.18 -3.19 -8.31
C LEU A 136 8.10 -3.83 -9.69
N TYR A 137 7.03 -3.51 -10.41
CA TYR A 137 6.93 -3.84 -11.83
C TYR A 137 7.95 -3.00 -12.61
N VAL A 138 9.10 -3.61 -12.89
CA VAL A 138 9.98 -3.18 -13.98
C VAL A 138 9.41 -3.85 -15.22
N GLY A 139 8.71 -3.09 -16.05
CA GLY A 139 8.33 -3.55 -17.38
C GLY A 139 9.59 -3.90 -18.14
N VAL A 140 9.98 -5.16 -18.10
CA VAL A 140 11.01 -5.68 -18.99
C VAL A 140 10.27 -5.98 -20.28
N ASP A 141 10.49 -5.12 -21.27
CA ASP A 141 10.19 -5.45 -22.66
C ASP A 141 11.00 -6.71 -22.97
N HIS A 142 10.33 -7.85 -23.14
CA HIS A 142 10.98 -9.03 -23.69
C HIS A 142 11.24 -8.73 -25.17
N VAL A 143 12.41 -8.17 -25.48
CA VAL A 143 12.99 -8.09 -26.84
C VAL A 143 13.85 -9.31 -27.08
#